data_AF-A0A939TZV6-F1
#
_entry.id   AF-A0A939TZV6-F1
#
_cell.length_a   1.000
_cell.length_b   1.000
_cell.length_c   1.000
_cell.angle_alpha   90.00
_cell.angle_beta   90.00
_cell.angle_gamma   90.00
#
_symmetry.space_group_name_H-M   'P 1'
#
loop_
_entity.id
_entity.type
_entity.pdbx_description
1 polymer ?
#
loop_
_entity_poly.entity_id
_entity_poly.type
_entity_poly.pdbx_seq_one_letter_code
_entity_poly.pdbx_strand_id
1 'polypeptide(L)'
;LTSIIVEKKNPKYDSRNDCNAIIETNSNTLIAGCKSTVIPNGVNNIGEYAFYYSNLSSITIPNSVTSIGEKAFYCNYLLSVTSKITKPFAINDNTFRNYDATLYVPKGTVAKYKATQGWKNFKNIVEEGTTTGIDDVEADNTLDTSKGIYDINGKRLSATSLDELPSGLYIINGKKVVR
;
A
#
# COMPACT_ATOMS: atom_id res chain seq x y z
N LEU A 1 -14.08 17.69 -0.10
CA LEU A 1 -12.96 18.25 -0.89
C LEU A 1 -12.43 17.17 -1.84
N THR A 2 -12.46 17.42 -3.14
CA THR A 2 -12.04 16.47 -4.18
C THR A 2 -10.74 16.87 -4.84
N SER A 3 -10.40 18.16 -4.84
CA SER A 3 -9.15 18.66 -5.41
C SER A 3 -8.56 19.83 -4.62
N ILE A 4 -7.24 19.92 -4.66
CA ILE A 4 -6.39 20.98 -4.13
C ILE A 4 -5.38 21.31 -5.22
N ILE A 5 -5.41 22.56 -5.69
CA ILE A 5 -4.45 23.10 -6.65
C ILE A 5 -3.97 24.44 -6.10
N VAL A 6 -2.66 24.61 -6.00
CA VAL A 6 -2.05 25.89 -5.66
C VAL A 6 -1.75 26.63 -6.96
N GLU A 7 -1.98 27.94 -6.98
CA GLU A 7 -1.67 28.78 -8.13
C GLU A 7 -0.17 28.73 -8.47
N LYS A 8 0.17 28.55 -9.76
CA LYS A 8 1.55 28.29 -10.25
C LYS A 8 2.61 29.31 -9.82
N LYS A 9 2.22 30.54 -9.45
CA LYS A 9 3.15 31.63 -9.06
C LYS A 9 3.15 31.90 -7.56
N ASN A 10 2.52 31.05 -6.75
CA ASN A 10 2.57 31.20 -5.31
C ASN A 10 4.01 30.95 -4.81
N PRO A 11 4.65 31.93 -4.15
CA PRO A 11 6.05 31.81 -3.76
C PRO A 11 6.27 30.93 -2.52
N LYS A 12 5.20 30.60 -1.78
CA LYS A 12 5.28 29.89 -0.51
C LYS A 12 4.82 28.45 -0.62
N TYR A 13 3.79 28.20 -1.43
CA TYR A 13 3.17 26.90 -1.56
C TYR A 13 3.13 26.45 -3.01
N ASP A 14 3.11 25.15 -3.21
CA ASP A 14 2.86 24.55 -4.50
C ASP A 14 1.98 23.30 -4.36
N SER A 15 1.50 22.82 -5.51
CA SER A 15 0.84 21.53 -5.68
C SER A 15 1.52 20.77 -6.83
N ARG A 16 2.85 20.63 -6.74
CA ARG A 16 3.69 20.07 -7.81
C ARG A 16 3.27 18.65 -8.20
N ASN A 17 3.56 18.24 -9.43
CA ASN A 17 3.33 16.89 -9.94
C ASN A 17 1.87 16.40 -9.79
N ASP A 18 0.91 17.32 -9.90
CA ASP A 18 -0.53 17.03 -9.74
C ASP A 18 -0.85 16.29 -8.43
N CYS A 19 -0.10 16.59 -7.36
CA CYS A 19 -0.14 15.86 -6.10
C CYS A 19 -1.46 15.98 -5.35
N ASN A 20 -2.33 16.90 -5.77
CA ASN A 20 -3.61 17.19 -5.14
C ASN A 20 -3.48 17.50 -3.64
N ALA A 21 -2.47 18.30 -3.30
CA ALA A 21 -2.09 18.68 -1.94
C ALA A 21 -1.43 20.06 -1.92
N ILE A 22 -1.33 20.66 -0.74
CA ILE A 22 -0.55 21.88 -0.48
C ILE A 22 0.80 21.46 0.09
N ILE A 23 1.87 21.87 -0.57
CA ILE A 23 3.25 21.66 -0.14
C ILE A 23 3.88 23.03 0.12
N GLU A 24 4.48 23.24 1.28
CA GLU A 24 5.34 24.40 1.53
C GLU A 24 6.67 24.22 0.79
N THR A 25 6.95 25.13 -0.14
CA THR A 25 8.03 24.98 -1.12
C THR A 25 9.41 24.97 -0.47
N ASN A 26 9.64 25.85 0.51
CA ASN A 26 10.95 26.01 1.15
C ASN A 26 11.37 24.80 2.00
N SER A 27 10.41 24.17 2.68
CA SER A 27 10.66 23.07 3.62
C SER A 27 10.35 21.69 3.02
N ASN A 28 9.82 21.63 1.80
CA ASN A 28 9.26 20.43 1.19
C ASN A 28 8.31 19.68 2.14
N THR A 29 7.44 20.45 2.82
CA THR A 29 6.47 19.92 3.79
C THR A 29 5.08 19.86 3.16
N LEU A 30 4.49 18.67 3.07
CA LEU A 30 3.08 18.52 2.73
C LEU A 30 2.25 18.90 3.96
N ILE A 31 1.52 20.02 3.86
CA ILE A 31 0.77 20.60 5.00
C ILE A 31 -0.74 20.36 4.92
N ALA A 32 -1.27 20.02 3.75
CA ALA A 32 -2.68 19.67 3.58
C ALA A 32 -2.87 18.75 2.38
N GLY A 33 -3.59 17.65 2.55
CA GLY A 33 -3.98 16.74 1.48
C GLY A 33 -5.44 16.32 1.57
N CYS A 34 -5.91 15.60 0.57
CA CYS A 34 -7.28 15.11 0.47
C CYS A 34 -7.32 13.69 -0.08
N LYS A 35 -8.52 13.18 -0.38
CA LYS A 35 -8.79 11.77 -0.72
C LYS A 35 -7.90 11.21 -1.85
N SER A 36 -7.57 12.02 -2.84
CA SER A 36 -6.80 11.60 -4.02
C SER A 36 -5.40 12.21 -4.05
N THR A 37 -4.85 12.59 -2.91
CA THR A 37 -3.47 13.07 -2.83
C THR A 37 -2.48 11.97 -3.20
N VAL A 38 -1.53 12.33 -4.06
CA VAL A 38 -0.33 11.55 -4.34
C VAL A 38 0.83 12.31 -3.72
N ILE A 39 1.51 11.73 -2.72
CA ILE A 39 2.66 12.38 -2.08
C ILE A 39 3.85 12.33 -3.05
N PRO A 40 4.35 13.47 -3.58
CA PRO A 40 5.41 13.44 -4.57
C PRO A 40 6.74 12.99 -3.98
N ASN A 41 7.56 12.35 -4.83
CA ASN A 41 8.98 12.20 -4.54
C ASN A 41 9.61 13.59 -4.33
N GLY A 42 10.42 13.72 -3.28
CA GLY A 42 11.03 14.99 -2.88
C GLY A 42 10.29 15.72 -1.76
N VAL A 43 9.08 15.30 -1.38
CA VAL A 43 8.50 15.69 -0.09
C VAL A 43 9.30 15.02 1.03
N ASN A 44 9.79 15.83 1.97
CA ASN A 44 10.60 15.37 3.09
C ASN A 44 9.79 15.27 4.39
N ASN A 45 8.79 16.14 4.55
CA ASN A 45 8.01 16.22 5.77
C ASN A 45 6.52 16.10 5.46
N ILE A 46 5.79 15.39 6.31
CA ILE A 46 4.33 15.42 6.34
C ILE A 46 3.94 16.16 7.61
N GLY A 47 3.27 17.29 7.45
CA GLY A 47 2.91 18.20 8.54
C GLY A 47 1.94 17.59 9.53
N GLU A 48 1.88 18.21 10.70
CA GLU A 48 0.82 17.96 11.68
C GLU A 48 -0.55 18.16 11.01
N TYR A 49 -1.49 17.26 11.29
CA TYR A 49 -2.84 17.29 10.74
C TYR A 49 -2.95 17.29 9.20
N ALA A 50 -1.89 17.00 8.45
CA ALA A 50 -1.88 17.17 6.98
C ALA A 50 -3.03 16.44 6.25
N PHE A 51 -3.49 15.31 6.78
CA PHE A 51 -4.65 14.56 6.27
C PHE A 51 -5.75 14.37 7.33
N TYR A 52 -5.77 15.19 8.38
CA TYR A 52 -6.74 15.08 9.47
C TYR A 52 -8.18 15.09 8.95
N TYR A 53 -8.96 14.09 9.35
CA TYR A 53 -10.34 13.87 8.86
C TYR A 53 -10.52 13.82 7.33
N SER A 54 -9.45 13.56 6.58
CA SER A 54 -9.57 13.30 5.15
C SER A 54 -10.27 11.95 4.90
N ASN A 55 -10.86 11.80 3.71
CA ASN A 55 -11.52 10.56 3.28
C ASN A 55 -10.54 9.59 2.59
N LEU A 56 -9.30 9.51 3.07
CA LEU A 56 -8.32 8.54 2.57
C LEU A 56 -8.75 7.12 2.91
N SER A 57 -8.79 6.25 1.90
CA SER A 57 -8.88 4.80 2.08
C SER A 57 -7.51 4.12 2.04
N SER A 58 -6.56 4.72 1.32
CA SER A 58 -5.18 4.27 1.25
C SER A 58 -4.25 5.45 0.96
N ILE A 59 -2.97 5.31 1.31
CA ILE A 59 -1.95 6.30 0.98
C ILE A 59 -0.59 5.63 0.78
N THR A 60 0.21 6.15 -0.16
CA THR A 60 1.61 5.76 -0.32
C THR A 60 2.52 6.84 0.22
N ILE A 61 3.41 6.48 1.15
CA ILE A 61 4.43 7.34 1.74
C ILE A 61 5.75 7.04 1.01
N PRO A 62 6.30 8.00 0.22
CA PRO A 62 7.52 7.76 -0.54
C PRO A 62 8.74 7.66 0.37
N ASN A 63 9.83 7.09 -0.17
CA ASN A 63 11.07 6.89 0.56
C ASN A 63 11.78 8.20 0.96
N SER A 64 11.43 9.33 0.33
CA SER A 64 12.01 10.65 0.60
C SER A 64 11.51 11.28 1.90
N VAL A 65 10.42 10.78 2.48
CA VAL A 65 9.86 11.29 3.73
C VAL A 65 10.79 10.90 4.89
N THR A 66 11.15 11.89 5.69
CA THR A 66 12.02 11.77 6.87
C THR A 66 11.32 12.22 8.17
N SER A 67 10.14 12.83 8.08
CA SER A 67 9.36 13.26 9.25
C SER A 67 7.84 13.20 8.99
N ILE A 68 7.08 12.79 9.99
CA ILE A 68 5.60 12.73 9.97
C ILE A 68 5.07 13.31 11.29
N GLY A 69 4.24 14.34 11.18
CA GLY A 69 3.67 15.06 12.32
C GLY A 69 2.62 14.30 13.13
N GLU A 70 2.21 14.90 14.24
CA GLU A 70 1.10 14.41 15.07
C GLU A 70 -0.19 14.35 14.26
N LYS A 71 -0.97 13.28 14.42
CA LYS A 71 -2.27 13.08 13.74
C LYS A 71 -2.27 13.29 12.23
N ALA A 72 -1.11 13.21 11.58
CA ALA A 72 -0.98 13.53 10.15
C ALA A 72 -1.90 12.69 9.27
N PHE A 73 -2.15 11.42 9.65
CA PHE A 73 -3.03 10.48 8.96
C PHE A 73 -4.20 10.02 9.83
N TYR A 74 -4.66 10.87 10.75
CA TYR A 74 -5.81 10.57 11.61
C TYR A 74 -7.11 10.72 10.81
N CYS A 75 -7.40 9.72 9.97
CA CYS A 75 -8.52 9.64 9.05
C CYS A 75 -9.52 8.55 9.49
N ASN A 76 -10.78 8.66 9.07
CA ASN A 76 -11.83 7.71 9.49
C ASN A 76 -11.89 6.42 8.67
N TYR A 77 -11.37 6.43 7.44
CA TYR A 77 -11.62 5.36 6.46
C TYR A 77 -10.34 4.68 5.97
N LEU A 78 -9.20 4.91 6.64
CA LEU A 78 -7.92 4.38 6.21
C LEU A 78 -7.90 2.85 6.41
N LEU A 79 -7.76 2.13 5.30
CA LEU A 79 -7.72 0.66 5.23
C LEU A 79 -6.30 0.16 4.99
N SER A 80 -5.47 0.93 4.30
CA SER A 80 -4.08 0.55 4.05
C SER A 80 -3.13 1.73 3.99
N VAL A 81 -1.88 1.46 4.32
CA VAL A 81 -0.75 2.39 4.17
C VAL A 81 0.36 1.64 3.47
N THR A 82 0.89 2.21 2.40
CA THR A 82 2.11 1.69 1.77
C THR A 82 3.25 2.61 2.11
N SER A 83 4.22 2.13 2.89
CA SER A 83 5.46 2.87 3.14
C SER A 83 6.56 2.38 2.22
N LYS A 84 7.26 3.32 1.56
CA LYS A 84 8.48 3.04 0.80
C LYS A 84 9.76 3.34 1.59
N ILE A 85 9.63 3.72 2.87
CA ILE A 85 10.77 4.03 3.75
C ILE A 85 11.50 2.73 4.13
N THR A 86 12.80 2.63 3.83
CA THR A 86 13.61 1.41 4.11
C THR A 86 14.24 1.41 5.50
N LYS A 87 14.34 2.59 6.12
CA LYS A 87 14.84 2.81 7.49
C LYS A 87 13.78 3.62 8.25
N PRO A 88 12.79 2.96 8.89
CA PRO A 88 11.71 3.68 9.57
C PRO A 88 12.26 4.53 10.71
N PHE A 89 11.74 5.75 10.85
CA PHE A 89 11.97 6.66 11.97
C PHE A 89 10.74 6.65 12.91
N ALA A 90 10.93 7.09 14.15
CA ALA A 90 9.84 7.16 15.13
C ALA A 90 8.74 8.13 14.66
N ILE A 91 7.49 7.70 14.79
CA ILE A 91 6.31 8.57 14.61
C ILE A 91 5.50 8.62 15.91
N ASN A 92 4.56 9.55 15.98
CA ASN A 92 3.67 9.66 17.13
C ASN A 92 2.69 8.48 17.17
N ASP A 93 2.32 8.05 18.37
CA ASP A 93 1.36 6.94 18.55
C ASP A 93 -0.05 7.29 18.08
N ASN A 94 -0.33 8.57 17.81
CA ASN A 94 -1.59 9.06 17.26
C ASN A 94 -1.46 9.54 15.80
N THR A 95 -0.33 9.28 15.12
CA THR A 95 -0.16 9.63 13.70
C THR A 95 -1.27 9.03 12.85
N PHE A 96 -1.67 7.79 13.16
CA PHE A 96 -2.82 7.13 12.54
C PHE A 96 -3.94 6.95 13.58
N ARG A 97 -5.20 7.06 13.12
CA ARG A 97 -6.37 6.73 13.95
C ARG A 97 -6.59 5.21 14.02
N ASN A 98 -6.42 4.54 12.88
CA ASN A 98 -6.72 3.12 12.70
C ASN A 98 -5.43 2.33 12.46
N TYR A 99 -4.93 1.66 13.50
CA TYR A 99 -3.79 0.74 13.40
C TYR A 99 -4.17 -0.70 13.01
N ASP A 100 -5.46 -0.95 12.74
CA ASP A 100 -5.94 -2.20 12.16
C ASP A 100 -5.85 -2.19 10.62
N ALA A 101 -5.55 -1.03 10.03
CA ALA A 101 -5.19 -0.91 8.62
C ALA A 101 -3.96 -1.78 8.30
N THR A 102 -3.89 -2.28 7.07
CA THR A 102 -2.71 -3.03 6.61
C THR A 102 -1.58 -2.08 6.27
N LEU A 103 -0.43 -2.27 6.90
CA LEU A 103 0.81 -1.57 6.54
C LEU A 103 1.64 -2.43 5.59
N TYR A 104 1.81 -1.97 4.36
CA TYR A 104 2.73 -2.56 3.38
C TYR A 104 4.10 -1.88 3.49
N VAL A 105 5.16 -2.66 3.67
CA VAL A 105 6.54 -2.18 3.87
C VAL A 105 7.51 -2.78 2.86
N PRO A 106 8.70 -2.19 2.65
CA PRO A 106 9.69 -2.77 1.74
C PRO A 106 10.16 -4.14 2.21
N LYS A 107 10.53 -5.02 1.27
CA LYS A 107 11.04 -6.37 1.55
C LYS A 107 12.16 -6.36 2.60
N GLY A 108 12.09 -7.26 3.58
CA GLY A 108 13.12 -7.40 4.63
C GLY A 108 13.12 -6.29 5.68
N THR A 109 12.09 -5.44 5.74
CA THR A 109 12.01 -4.34 6.73
C THR A 109 11.00 -4.58 7.86
N VAL A 110 10.21 -5.65 7.82
CA VAL A 110 9.15 -5.95 8.81
C VAL A 110 9.66 -5.84 10.25
N ALA A 111 10.80 -6.45 10.56
CA ALA A 111 11.38 -6.41 11.91
C ALA A 111 11.71 -4.99 12.36
N LYS A 112 12.18 -4.12 11.45
CA LYS A 112 12.48 -2.71 11.75
C LYS A 112 11.21 -1.93 12.05
N TYR A 113 10.15 -2.12 11.25
CA TYR A 113 8.86 -1.48 11.50
C TYR A 113 8.24 -1.92 12.82
N LYS A 114 8.31 -3.22 13.16
CA LYS A 114 7.86 -3.76 14.46
C LYS A 114 8.66 -3.22 15.66
N ALA A 115 9.90 -2.78 15.45
CA ALA A 115 10.74 -2.21 16.50
C ALA A 115 10.62 -0.67 16.61
N THR A 116 9.99 0.01 15.64
CA THR A 116 9.99 1.48 15.57
C THR A 116 8.72 2.06 16.19
N GLN A 117 8.87 3.07 17.05
CA GLN A 117 7.75 3.75 17.71
C GLN A 117 6.68 4.22 16.70
N GLY A 118 5.41 4.07 17.08
CA GLY A 118 4.25 4.40 16.28
C GLY A 118 3.99 3.40 15.15
N TRP A 119 4.99 3.03 14.36
CA TRP A 119 4.87 1.98 13.33
C TRP A 119 4.56 0.61 13.93
N LYS A 120 5.17 0.30 15.08
CA LYS A 120 4.94 -0.96 15.81
C LYS A 120 3.49 -1.18 16.23
N ASN A 121 2.66 -0.14 16.23
CA ASN A 121 1.26 -0.22 16.65
C ASN A 121 0.38 -0.87 15.56
N PHE A 122 0.82 -0.90 14.29
CA PHE A 122 0.10 -1.60 13.22
C PHE A 122 0.00 -3.10 13.50
N LYS A 123 -1.23 -3.63 13.53
CA LYS A 123 -1.48 -5.06 13.79
C LYS A 123 -1.11 -5.95 12.61
N ASN A 124 -1.29 -5.45 11.39
CA ASN A 124 -1.00 -6.18 10.16
C ASN A 124 0.10 -5.48 9.36
N ILE A 125 1.33 -6.01 9.42
CA ILE A 125 2.48 -5.52 8.67
C ILE A 125 2.88 -6.57 7.63
N VAL A 126 2.71 -6.23 6.36
CA VAL A 126 2.93 -7.09 5.20
C VAL A 126 4.13 -6.55 4.42
N GLU A 127 5.06 -7.39 4.02
CA GLU A 127 6.17 -6.95 3.18
C GLU A 127 5.84 -7.04 1.68
N GLU A 128 6.42 -6.13 0.91
CA GLU A 128 6.28 -6.11 -0.54
C GLU A 128 6.77 -7.43 -1.16
N GLY A 129 5.92 -8.01 -2.00
CA GLY A 129 6.19 -9.28 -2.68
C GLY A 129 5.66 -10.52 -1.97
N THR A 130 4.98 -10.41 -0.83
CA THR A 130 4.26 -11.57 -0.26
C THR A 130 3.01 -11.87 -1.08
N THR A 131 2.91 -13.10 -1.60
CA THR A 131 1.68 -13.62 -2.20
C THR A 131 0.76 -14.12 -1.09
N THR A 132 -0.45 -13.56 -0.99
CA THR A 132 -1.40 -13.91 0.09
C THR A 132 -2.40 -15.00 -0.31
N GLY A 133 -2.12 -15.82 -1.32
CA GLY A 133 -3.14 -16.78 -1.76
C GLY A 133 -2.75 -17.89 -2.71
N ILE A 134 -1.57 -17.88 -3.34
CA ILE A 134 -1.11 -19.02 -4.14
C ILE A 134 0.42 -19.08 -4.04
N ASP A 135 0.90 -19.96 -3.17
CA ASP A 135 2.33 -20.27 -3.03
C ASP A 135 2.75 -21.18 -4.18
N ASP A 136 3.76 -20.73 -4.91
CA ASP A 136 4.47 -21.44 -5.97
C ASP A 136 3.67 -21.92 -7.20
N VAL A 137 4.34 -21.83 -8.35
CA VAL A 137 3.98 -22.56 -9.57
C VAL A 137 4.71 -23.89 -9.48
N GLU A 138 4.01 -24.96 -9.09
CA GLU A 138 4.60 -26.30 -9.12
C GLU A 138 4.35 -26.95 -10.49
N ALA A 139 5.33 -27.72 -10.96
CA ALA A 139 5.26 -28.46 -12.22
C ALA A 139 4.61 -29.86 -12.07
N ASP A 140 4.14 -30.26 -10.87
CA ASP A 140 3.84 -31.67 -10.54
C ASP A 140 2.35 -31.98 -10.18
N ASN A 141 1.54 -32.09 -11.24
CA ASN A 141 0.73 -33.24 -11.70
C ASN A 141 -0.18 -34.12 -10.82
N THR A 142 -0.31 -33.98 -9.50
CA THR A 142 -1.40 -34.73 -8.82
C THR A 142 -2.73 -33.97 -8.91
N LEU A 143 -3.54 -34.30 -9.91
CA LEU A 143 -4.89 -33.74 -10.06
C LEU A 143 -5.85 -34.36 -9.02
N ASP A 144 -6.40 -33.53 -8.12
CA ASP A 144 -7.51 -33.92 -7.26
C ASP A 144 -8.80 -33.35 -7.85
N THR A 145 -9.44 -34.13 -8.72
CA THR A 145 -10.68 -33.72 -9.41
C THR A 145 -11.82 -33.40 -8.45
N SER A 146 -11.75 -33.83 -7.17
CA SER A 146 -12.72 -33.46 -6.15
C SER A 146 -12.64 -31.97 -5.77
N LYS A 147 -11.47 -31.35 -5.94
CA LYS A 147 -11.23 -29.93 -5.68
C LYS A 147 -11.54 -29.04 -6.89
N GLY A 148 -11.68 -29.61 -8.07
CA GLY A 148 -11.97 -28.91 -9.32
C GLY A 148 -10.75 -28.22 -9.94
N ILE A 149 -10.81 -28.05 -11.26
CA ILE A 149 -9.84 -27.28 -12.06
C ILE A 149 -10.47 -25.92 -12.36
N TYR A 150 -9.71 -24.85 -12.25
CA TYR A 150 -10.19 -23.50 -12.57
C TYR A 150 -9.26 -22.82 -13.57
N ASP A 151 -9.82 -22.05 -14.50
CA ASP A 151 -9.02 -21.13 -15.30
C ASP A 151 -8.52 -19.94 -14.45
N ILE A 152 -7.67 -19.10 -15.04
CA ILE A 152 -7.11 -17.92 -14.35
C ILE A 152 -8.18 -16.88 -13.95
N ASN A 153 -9.38 -16.96 -14.53
CA ASN A 153 -10.51 -16.11 -14.18
C ASN A 153 -11.36 -16.72 -13.04
N GLY A 154 -10.95 -17.87 -12.49
CA GLY A 154 -11.68 -18.58 -11.44
C GLY A 154 -12.90 -19.34 -11.94
N LYS A 155 -13.04 -19.56 -13.25
CA LYS A 155 -14.12 -20.39 -13.80
C LYS A 155 -13.78 -21.86 -13.64
N ARG A 156 -14.67 -22.62 -13.01
CA ARG A 156 -14.55 -24.08 -12.90
C ARG A 156 -14.63 -24.72 -14.29
N LEU A 157 -13.63 -25.52 -14.62
CA LEU A 157 -13.53 -26.30 -15.86
C LEU A 157 -13.99 -27.73 -15.59
N SER A 158 -14.55 -28.38 -16.61
CA SER A 158 -15.02 -29.77 -16.56
C SER A 158 -13.95 -30.79 -16.91
N ALA A 159 -12.69 -30.35 -17.08
CA ALA A 159 -11.60 -31.24 -17.44
C ALA A 159 -11.34 -32.27 -16.33
N THR A 160 -11.11 -33.52 -16.72
CA THR A 160 -10.83 -34.64 -15.80
C THR A 160 -9.37 -35.04 -15.79
N SER A 161 -8.59 -34.51 -16.72
CA SER A 161 -7.14 -34.67 -16.81
C SER A 161 -6.48 -33.34 -17.15
N LEU A 162 -5.24 -33.19 -16.67
CA LEU A 162 -4.36 -32.12 -17.11
C LEU A 162 -4.16 -32.12 -18.61
N ASP A 163 -4.35 -33.25 -19.32
CA ASP A 163 -4.18 -33.45 -20.76
C ASP A 163 -5.35 -32.96 -21.65
N GLU A 164 -6.46 -32.49 -21.06
CA GLU A 164 -7.61 -31.95 -21.82
C GLU A 164 -7.61 -30.41 -21.99
N LEU A 165 -6.86 -29.71 -21.16
CA LEU A 165 -6.66 -28.26 -21.17
C LEU A 165 -5.77 -27.70 -22.31
N PRO A 166 -6.09 -26.55 -22.93
CA PRO A 166 -5.12 -25.84 -23.74
C PRO A 166 -3.86 -25.43 -22.94
N SER A 167 -2.78 -25.05 -23.62
CA SER A 167 -1.65 -24.42 -22.92
C SER A 167 -2.10 -23.12 -22.24
N GLY A 168 -1.71 -22.93 -21.00
CA GLY A 168 -2.21 -21.83 -20.17
C GLY A 168 -1.91 -21.99 -18.69
N LEU A 169 -2.35 -21.01 -17.90
CA LEU A 169 -2.25 -21.02 -16.45
C LEU A 169 -3.59 -21.42 -15.83
N TYR A 170 -3.56 -22.42 -14.97
CA TYR A 170 -4.72 -22.97 -14.28
C TYR A 170 -4.52 -22.95 -12.77
N ILE A 171 -5.62 -22.97 -12.02
CA ILE A 171 -5.62 -23.20 -10.57
C ILE A 171 -6.12 -24.62 -10.34
N ILE A 172 -5.27 -25.48 -9.79
CA ILE A 172 -5.53 -26.89 -9.53
C ILE A 172 -5.11 -27.18 -8.10
N ASN A 173 -6.04 -27.71 -7.29
CA ASN A 173 -5.82 -27.99 -5.87
C ASN A 173 -5.36 -26.76 -5.05
N GLY A 174 -5.72 -25.55 -5.49
CA GLY A 174 -5.26 -24.29 -4.88
C GLY A 174 -3.86 -23.83 -5.31
N LYS A 175 -3.20 -24.53 -6.24
CA LYS A 175 -1.88 -24.17 -6.79
C LYS A 175 -1.99 -23.68 -8.24
N LYS A 176 -1.07 -22.80 -8.65
CA LYS A 176 -0.93 -22.39 -10.06
C LYS A 176 -0.19 -23.48 -10.83
N VAL A 177 -0.78 -23.97 -11.91
CA VAL A 177 -0.19 -24.97 -12.80
C VAL A 177 -0.12 -24.40 -14.21
N VAL A 178 1.07 -24.48 -14.82
CA VAL A 178 1.27 -24.14 -16.23
C VAL A 178 1.21 -25.44 -17.03
N ARG A 179 0.41 -25.44 -18.09
CA ARG A 179 0.35 -26.50 -19.09
C ARG A 179 0.76 -25.94 -20.46
#